data_AF-A0A7L0AN35-F1
#
_entry.id   AF-A0A7L0AN35-F1
#
_cell.length_a   1.000
_cell.length_b   1.000
_cell.length_c   1.000
_cell.angle_alpha   90.00
_cell.angle_beta   90.00
_cell.angle_gamma   90.00
#
_symmetry.space_group_name_H-M   'P 1'
#
loop_
_entity.id
_entity.type
_entity.pdbx_description
1 polymer ?
#
loop_
_entity_poly.entity_id
_entity_poly.type
_entity_poly.pdbx_seq_one_letter_code
_entity_poly.pdbx_strand_id
1 'polypeptide(L)'
;FDWVWDDLNKSTATLLTCGNRKVNFHMEYSCGTAAIRGNKELADGQHFWEIEMTSPVYGTDMMVGIGTSDVNLDKYRHTFCSLLGKDEDSWGLSYTGLLHHKGDKTNFSSRFGQGSIIGVHLDTWHGTLTFFKNRKCIGVAATKLQNKKFYPMVCSTAAKSSMKVIRSCASCTSLQYLCCYRLRQLLPDYVDTLEVLPLPPGLKQVLHNKLGWVLSMNYSTSKPSSSSSSGSDSDSSCGSDAEACQRKRCRRT
;
A
#
# COMPACT_ATOMS: atom_id res chain seq x y z
N PHE A 1 -5.60 -18.15 -0.16
CA PHE A 1 -4.81 -17.29 0.74
C PHE A 1 -3.60 -18.08 1.15
N ASP A 2 -2.39 -17.55 0.95
CA ASP A 2 -1.16 -18.24 1.34
C ASP A 2 -0.93 -18.17 2.87
N TRP A 3 -1.42 -17.11 3.52
CA TRP A 3 -1.39 -16.91 4.96
C TRP A 3 -2.60 -16.12 5.46
N VAL A 4 -2.85 -16.17 6.77
CA VAL A 4 -3.85 -15.37 7.51
C VAL A 4 -3.25 -14.84 8.82
N TRP A 5 -3.97 -14.05 9.61
CA TRP A 5 -3.45 -13.56 10.89
C TRP A 5 -3.24 -14.70 11.88
N ASP A 6 -2.19 -14.59 12.68
CA ASP A 6 -1.82 -15.56 13.70
C ASP A 6 -2.54 -15.27 15.02
N ASP A 7 -3.35 -16.22 15.49
CA ASP A 7 -4.08 -16.07 16.74
C ASP A 7 -3.16 -16.18 17.97
N LEU A 8 -2.00 -16.83 17.82
CA LEU A 8 -1.01 -17.01 18.88
C LEU A 8 -0.02 -15.85 18.97
N ASN A 9 0.18 -15.12 17.86
CA ASN A 9 1.16 -14.03 17.77
C ASN A 9 0.47 -12.69 17.50
N LYS A 10 -0.20 -12.19 18.55
CA LYS A 10 -0.96 -10.95 18.54
C LYS A 10 -0.99 -10.29 19.91
N SER A 11 -1.27 -8.99 19.94
CA SER A 11 -1.50 -8.29 21.20
C SER A 11 -2.77 -8.77 21.90
N THR A 12 -2.82 -8.63 23.22
CA THR A 12 -4.01 -9.00 24.03
C THR A 12 -5.28 -8.27 23.60
N ALA A 13 -5.16 -6.99 23.23
CA ALA A 13 -6.29 -6.15 22.78
C ALA A 13 -6.70 -6.40 21.30
N THR A 14 -6.55 -7.62 20.80
CA THR A 14 -6.91 -8.01 19.43
C THR A 14 -7.88 -9.19 19.41
N LEU A 15 -8.87 -9.12 18.51
CA LEU A 15 -9.85 -10.17 18.25
C LEU A 15 -9.89 -10.50 16.76
N LEU A 16 -9.73 -11.78 16.43
CA LEU A 16 -9.79 -12.27 15.05
C LEU A 16 -11.20 -12.72 14.66
N THR A 17 -11.60 -12.38 13.43
CA THR A 17 -12.86 -12.82 12.82
C THR A 17 -12.67 -13.17 11.34
N CYS A 18 -13.71 -13.68 10.69
CA CYS A 18 -13.72 -14.06 9.27
C CYS A 18 -12.68 -15.13 8.89
N GLY A 19 -12.51 -16.16 9.73
CA GLY A 19 -11.49 -17.19 9.55
C GLY A 19 -10.08 -16.62 9.64
N ASN A 20 -9.82 -15.83 10.69
CA ASN A 20 -8.54 -15.16 10.99
C ASN A 20 -8.05 -14.18 9.91
N ARG A 21 -8.93 -13.74 9.00
CA ARG A 21 -8.57 -12.74 7.98
C ARG A 21 -8.82 -11.31 8.42
N LYS A 22 -9.72 -11.08 9.38
CA LYS A 22 -10.03 -9.76 9.90
C LYS A 22 -9.52 -9.66 11.34
N VAL A 23 -8.71 -8.65 11.61
CA VAL A 23 -8.30 -8.29 12.97
C VAL A 23 -9.11 -7.08 13.42
N ASN A 24 -9.59 -7.13 14.65
CA ASN A 24 -10.26 -6.02 15.32
C ASN A 24 -9.43 -5.64 16.55
N PHE A 25 -9.07 -4.37 16.66
CA PHE A 25 -8.27 -3.83 17.74
C PHE A 25 -9.16 -3.07 18.72
N HIS A 26 -8.86 -3.21 20.02
CA HIS A 26 -9.44 -2.37 21.08
C HIS A 26 -10.98 -2.32 21.03
N MET A 27 -11.64 -3.48 21.11
CA MET A 27 -13.11 -3.61 20.94
C MET A 27 -13.94 -2.83 21.97
N GLU A 28 -13.39 -2.57 23.15
CA GLU A 28 -14.04 -1.78 24.20
C GLU A 28 -13.51 -0.34 24.19
N TYR A 29 -12.26 -0.17 24.62
CA TYR A 29 -11.52 1.10 24.65
C TYR A 29 -10.07 0.87 24.23
N SER A 30 -9.39 1.96 23.87
CA SER A 30 -7.97 1.93 23.52
C SER A 30 -7.11 2.36 24.71
N CYS A 31 -6.12 1.54 25.06
CA CYS A 31 -5.19 1.78 26.16
C CYS A 31 -3.73 1.92 25.71
N GLY A 32 -3.45 1.74 24.41
CA GLY A 32 -2.10 1.81 23.87
C GLY A 32 -2.06 1.42 22.40
N THR A 33 -1.00 0.70 22.02
CA THR A 33 -0.82 0.19 20.66
C THR A 33 -0.93 -1.33 20.67
N ALA A 34 -1.79 -1.87 19.81
CA ALA A 34 -1.92 -3.29 19.58
C ALA A 34 -1.45 -3.64 18.17
N ALA A 35 -0.80 -4.79 18.03
CA ALA A 35 -0.26 -5.29 16.78
C ALA A 35 -0.56 -6.79 16.60
N ILE A 36 -0.45 -7.25 15.37
CA ILE A 36 -0.60 -8.65 15.02
C ILE A 36 0.30 -9.01 13.85
N ARG A 37 0.74 -10.26 13.82
CA ARG A 37 1.58 -10.85 12.79
C ARG A 37 0.81 -11.90 11.99
N GLY A 38 1.20 -12.13 10.73
CA GLY A 38 0.73 -13.28 9.95
C GLY A 38 1.25 -14.61 10.50
N ASN A 39 0.54 -15.70 10.21
CA ASN A 39 0.83 -17.05 10.70
C ASN A 39 1.92 -17.79 9.92
N LYS A 40 2.52 -17.15 8.91
CA LYS A 40 3.50 -17.76 8.03
C LYS A 40 4.65 -16.79 7.79
N GLU A 41 5.86 -17.32 7.88
CA GLU A 41 7.08 -16.62 7.48
C GLU A 41 7.09 -16.44 5.95
N LEU A 42 7.44 -15.25 5.48
CA LEU A 42 7.61 -14.94 4.08
C LEU A 42 8.97 -15.46 3.62
N ALA A 43 9.01 -16.73 3.22
CA ALA A 43 10.20 -17.45 2.76
C ALA A 43 10.73 -16.93 1.40
N ASP A 44 11.66 -17.63 0.76
CA ASP A 44 12.22 -17.21 -0.52
C ASP A 44 11.18 -17.14 -1.65
N GLY A 45 11.25 -16.09 -2.46
CA GLY A 45 10.33 -15.79 -3.56
C GLY A 45 9.68 -14.41 -3.48
N GLN A 46 8.50 -14.32 -4.08
CA GLN A 46 7.75 -13.09 -4.33
C GLN A 46 6.44 -13.16 -3.57
N HIS A 47 6.26 -12.26 -2.61
CA HIS A 47 5.08 -12.25 -1.74
C HIS A 47 4.26 -11.01 -1.99
N PHE A 48 2.96 -11.18 -2.18
CA PHE A 48 2.04 -10.07 -2.35
C PHE A 48 0.77 -10.27 -1.53
N TRP A 49 0.37 -9.22 -0.82
CA TRP A 49 -0.88 -9.22 -0.07
C TRP A 49 -1.54 -7.85 -0.07
N GLU A 50 -2.83 -7.83 0.21
CA GLU A 50 -3.62 -6.62 0.29
C GLU A 50 -4.38 -6.58 1.62
N ILE A 51 -4.26 -5.46 2.32
CA ILE A 51 -4.97 -5.14 3.56
C ILE A 51 -6.01 -4.06 3.26
N GLU A 52 -7.27 -4.35 3.57
CA GLU A 52 -8.36 -3.38 3.52
C GLU A 52 -8.57 -2.75 4.91
N MET A 53 -8.69 -1.42 4.94
CA MET A 53 -9.08 -0.67 6.13
C MET A 53 -10.60 -0.74 6.31
N THR A 54 -11.10 -1.66 7.13
CA THR A 54 -12.54 -1.95 7.21
C THR A 54 -13.31 -1.04 8.17
N SER A 55 -12.63 -0.18 8.92
CA SER A 55 -13.22 0.83 9.81
C SER A 55 -12.65 2.23 9.52
N PRO A 56 -13.26 3.30 10.05
CA PRO A 56 -12.62 4.61 10.12
C PRO A 56 -11.21 4.50 10.70
N VAL A 57 -10.33 5.35 10.18
CA VAL A 57 -8.91 5.40 10.56
C VAL A 57 -8.66 6.71 11.31
N TYR A 58 -8.14 6.60 12.52
CA TYR A 58 -7.91 7.73 13.43
C TYR A 58 -6.91 7.34 14.52
N GLY A 59 -6.78 8.17 15.55
CA GLY A 59 -5.87 7.94 16.66
C GLY A 59 -4.44 8.33 16.30
N THR A 60 -3.49 7.85 17.10
CA THR A 60 -2.07 8.16 16.92
C THR A 60 -1.55 7.52 15.63
N ASP A 61 -1.82 6.23 15.45
CA ASP A 61 -1.46 5.52 14.23
C ASP A 61 -2.29 4.25 13.97
N MET A 62 -2.34 3.90 12.69
CA MET A 62 -2.80 2.66 12.09
C MET A 62 -1.86 2.35 10.94
N MET A 63 -1.21 1.20 10.96
CA MET A 63 -0.07 0.93 10.07
C MET A 63 -0.17 -0.44 9.42
N VAL A 64 0.39 -0.54 8.20
CA VAL A 64 0.61 -1.79 7.46
C VAL A 64 2.08 -1.92 7.14
N GLY A 65 2.64 -3.12 7.30
CA GLY A 65 4.01 -3.36 6.87
C GLY A 65 4.49 -4.77 7.16
N ILE A 66 5.76 -4.87 7.54
CA ILE A 66 6.45 -6.13 7.81
C ILE A 66 7.27 -6.02 9.10
N GLY A 67 7.57 -7.16 9.71
CA GLY A 67 8.57 -7.24 10.77
C GLY A 67 9.12 -8.65 10.96
N THR A 68 10.21 -8.77 11.70
CA THR A 68 10.83 -10.06 12.03
C THR A 68 10.11 -10.76 13.17
N SER A 69 10.56 -11.95 13.56
CA SER A 69 10.08 -12.62 14.76
C SER A 69 10.39 -11.88 16.07
N ASP A 70 11.34 -10.95 16.04
CA ASP A 70 11.88 -10.28 17.23
C ASP A 70 11.02 -9.08 17.68
N VAL A 71 10.10 -8.65 16.82
CA VAL A 71 9.15 -7.57 17.14
C VAL A 71 8.23 -8.01 18.29
N ASN A 72 8.39 -7.38 19.45
CA ASN A 72 7.48 -7.58 20.58
C ASN A 72 6.16 -6.83 20.34
N LEU A 73 5.16 -7.58 19.86
CA LEU A 73 3.83 -7.07 19.50
C LEU A 73 3.10 -6.39 20.66
N ASP A 74 3.38 -6.76 21.91
CA ASP A 74 2.63 -6.35 23.09
C ASP A 74 3.39 -5.32 23.96
N LYS A 75 4.59 -4.92 23.53
CA LYS A 75 5.49 -3.97 24.21
C LYS A 75 4.81 -2.63 24.56
N TYR A 76 3.93 -2.16 23.69
CA TYR A 76 3.30 -0.84 23.80
C TYR A 76 1.82 -0.91 24.18
N ARG A 77 1.38 -1.98 24.88
CA ARG A 77 -0.03 -2.16 25.29
C ARG A 77 -0.60 -1.02 26.13
N HIS A 78 0.25 -0.24 26.81
CA HIS A 78 -0.12 0.92 27.63
C HIS A 78 0.50 2.23 27.12
N THR A 79 0.89 2.28 25.85
CA THR A 79 1.54 3.46 25.26
C THR A 79 1.10 3.64 23.81
N PHE A 80 0.62 4.83 23.47
CA PHE A 80 0.23 5.17 22.11
C PHE A 80 1.46 5.54 21.28
N CYS A 81 1.79 4.74 20.25
CA CYS A 81 2.88 5.06 19.34
C CYS A 81 2.72 4.36 17.99
N SER A 82 3.44 4.85 16.99
CA SER A 82 3.69 4.14 15.74
C SER A 82 4.65 2.97 16.02
N LEU A 83 4.12 1.75 16.13
CA LEU A 83 4.91 0.57 16.52
C LEU A 83 5.81 0.09 15.38
N LEU A 84 5.23 -0.11 14.18
CA LEU A 84 5.98 -0.61 13.03
C LEU A 84 6.95 0.46 12.53
N GLY A 85 8.21 0.08 12.37
CA GLY A 85 9.28 1.01 11.99
C GLY A 85 9.88 1.83 13.12
N LYS A 86 9.48 1.56 14.38
CA LYS A 86 10.08 2.20 15.55
C LYS A 86 11.50 1.71 15.84
N ASP A 87 11.77 0.46 15.48
CA ASP A 87 13.06 -0.20 15.56
C ASP A 87 13.53 -0.67 14.17
N GLU A 88 14.62 -1.43 14.14
CA GLU A 88 15.22 -1.97 12.92
C GLU A 88 14.62 -3.30 12.44
N ASP A 89 13.73 -3.87 13.24
CA ASP A 89 13.11 -5.18 13.01
C ASP A 89 11.77 -5.07 12.31
N SER A 90 11.31 -3.84 12.04
CA SER A 90 10.03 -3.59 11.38
C SER A 90 10.07 -2.40 10.42
N TRP A 91 9.15 -2.41 9.47
CA TRP A 91 8.86 -1.34 8.53
C TRP A 91 7.36 -1.12 8.52
N GLY A 92 6.92 0.13 8.58
CA GLY A 92 5.49 0.46 8.67
C GLY A 92 5.11 1.66 7.83
N LEU A 93 4.06 1.50 7.02
CA LEU A 93 3.38 2.62 6.36
C LEU A 93 2.20 3.06 7.23
N SER A 94 2.30 4.26 7.79
CA SER A 94 1.26 4.92 8.58
C SER A 94 0.11 5.41 7.71
N TYR A 95 -1.11 5.39 8.25
CA TYR A 95 -2.28 6.02 7.62
C TYR A 95 -2.11 7.50 7.32
N THR A 96 -1.18 8.16 8.03
CA THR A 96 -0.82 9.56 7.78
C THR A 96 -0.07 9.77 6.47
N GLY A 97 0.40 8.69 5.83
CA GLY A 97 1.20 8.72 4.60
C GLY A 97 2.72 8.64 4.83
N LEU A 98 3.14 8.53 6.10
CA LEU A 98 4.55 8.42 6.47
C LEU A 98 5.01 6.95 6.46
N LEU A 99 6.19 6.70 5.88
CA LEU A 99 6.91 5.44 6.00
C LEU A 99 7.88 5.53 7.17
N HIS A 100 7.83 4.54 8.06
CA HIS A 100 8.65 4.46 9.26
C HIS A 100 9.61 3.27 9.21
N HIS A 101 10.86 3.50 9.63
CA HIS A 101 11.87 2.47 9.88
C HIS A 101 12.99 3.04 10.74
N LYS A 102 13.52 2.30 11.73
CA LYS A 102 14.59 2.75 12.63
C LYS A 102 14.29 4.08 13.35
N GLY A 103 13.01 4.38 13.58
CA GLY A 103 12.57 5.64 14.17
C GLY A 103 12.49 6.82 13.18
N ASP A 104 13.07 6.68 11.98
CA ASP A 104 12.98 7.69 10.92
C ASP A 104 11.59 7.69 10.29
N LYS A 105 11.16 8.86 9.81
CA LYS A 105 9.87 9.07 9.17
C LYS A 105 10.04 9.83 7.86
N THR A 106 9.53 9.27 6.78
CA THR A 106 9.64 9.85 5.45
C THR A 106 8.27 9.97 4.79
N ASN A 107 8.03 11.08 4.08
CA ASN A 107 6.81 11.24 3.29
C ASN A 107 6.85 10.24 2.13
N PHE A 108 5.87 9.35 2.08
CA PHE A 108 5.87 8.25 1.12
C PHE A 108 4.55 8.11 0.36
N SER A 109 3.43 8.48 0.98
CA SER A 109 2.09 8.38 0.40
C SER A 109 1.21 9.54 0.86
N SER A 110 0.08 9.72 0.18
CA SER A 110 -1.03 10.49 0.74
C SER A 110 -1.77 9.68 1.81
N ARG A 111 -2.44 10.39 2.73
CA ARG A 111 -3.27 9.77 3.79
C ARG A 111 -4.26 8.76 3.24
N PHE A 112 -4.48 7.67 3.98
CA PHE A 112 -5.50 6.68 3.66
C PHE A 112 -6.46 6.46 4.82
N GLY A 113 -7.65 5.95 4.51
CA GLY A 113 -8.75 5.83 5.44
C GLY A 113 -9.59 4.58 5.19
N GLN A 114 -10.80 4.57 5.73
CA GLN A 114 -11.75 3.47 5.53
C GLN A 114 -11.95 3.15 4.03
N GLY A 115 -12.02 1.86 3.69
CA GLY A 115 -12.16 1.37 2.33
C GLY A 115 -10.87 1.44 1.50
N SER A 116 -9.81 2.08 2.00
CA SER A 116 -8.52 2.05 1.31
C SER A 116 -7.90 0.65 1.37
N ILE A 117 -7.27 0.26 0.27
CA ILE A 117 -6.54 -1.01 0.14
C ILE A 117 -5.05 -0.69 0.09
N ILE A 118 -4.29 -1.23 1.04
CA ILE A 118 -2.83 -1.16 1.05
C ILE A 118 -2.29 -2.50 0.58
N GLY A 119 -1.69 -2.51 -0.60
CA GLY A 119 -0.96 -3.65 -1.13
C GLY A 119 0.50 -3.59 -0.73
N VAL A 120 1.10 -4.75 -0.50
CA VAL A 120 2.52 -4.88 -0.16
C VAL A 120 3.12 -5.97 -1.01
N HIS A 121 4.24 -5.67 -1.65
CA HIS A 121 5.07 -6.64 -2.37
C HIS A 121 6.43 -6.75 -1.68
N LEU A 122 6.77 -7.94 -1.23
CA LEU A 122 8.10 -8.28 -0.72
C LEU A 122 8.78 -9.21 -1.73
N ASP A 123 9.78 -8.65 -2.41
CA ASP A 123 10.70 -9.39 -3.27
C ASP A 123 11.91 -9.79 -2.42
N THR A 124 11.94 -11.04 -1.98
CA THR A 124 13.05 -11.55 -1.14
C THR A 124 14.31 -11.81 -1.94
N TRP A 125 14.21 -11.96 -3.27
CA TRP A 125 15.35 -12.20 -4.15
C TRP A 125 16.19 -10.94 -4.33
N HIS A 126 15.56 -9.82 -4.67
CA HIS A 126 16.23 -8.52 -4.74
C HIS A 126 16.28 -7.79 -3.38
N GLY A 127 15.58 -8.31 -2.37
CA GLY A 127 15.47 -7.70 -1.05
C GLY A 127 14.77 -6.34 -1.07
N THR A 128 13.64 -6.24 -1.78
CA THR A 128 12.88 -4.98 -1.91
C THR A 128 11.47 -5.08 -1.32
N LEU A 129 11.03 -4.00 -0.67
CA LEU A 129 9.67 -3.82 -0.16
C LEU A 129 9.01 -2.69 -0.94
N THR A 130 7.89 -2.99 -1.60
CA THR A 130 7.13 -2.03 -2.40
C THR A 130 5.70 -1.94 -1.87
N PHE A 131 5.16 -0.73 -1.77
CA PHE A 131 3.77 -0.52 -1.37
C PHE A 131 2.90 -0.08 -2.55
N PHE A 132 1.62 -0.40 -2.42
CA PHE A 132 0.56 -0.05 -3.34
C PHE A 132 -0.58 0.57 -2.54
N LYS A 133 -1.21 1.61 -3.09
CA LYS A 133 -2.43 2.20 -2.54
C LYS A 133 -3.52 2.09 -3.57
N ASN A 134 -4.62 1.45 -3.21
CA ASN A 134 -5.75 1.16 -4.10
C ASN A 134 -5.26 0.55 -5.43
N ARG A 135 -4.39 -0.47 -5.31
CA ARG A 135 -3.77 -1.24 -6.41
C ARG A 135 -2.81 -0.47 -7.33
N LYS A 136 -2.53 0.80 -7.04
CA LYS A 136 -1.49 1.59 -7.72
C LYS A 136 -0.19 1.58 -6.93
N CYS A 137 0.94 1.27 -7.56
CA CYS A 137 2.27 1.36 -6.93
C CYS A 137 2.52 2.80 -6.49
N ILE A 138 2.95 2.94 -5.24
CA ILE A 138 3.34 4.23 -4.66
C ILE A 138 4.86 4.32 -4.42
N GLY A 139 5.59 3.20 -4.55
CA GLY A 139 7.05 3.20 -4.59
C GLY A 139 7.71 2.06 -3.83
N VAL A 140 9.04 2.01 -3.93
CA VAL A 140 9.91 1.10 -3.15
C VAL A 140 10.21 1.77 -1.81
N ALA A 141 9.74 1.17 -0.72
CA ALA A 141 9.91 1.65 0.65
C ALA A 141 11.22 1.23 1.29
N ALA A 142 11.73 0.04 0.95
CA ALA A 142 13.00 -0.43 1.47
C ALA A 142 13.72 -1.31 0.45
N THR A 143 15.04 -1.33 0.56
CA THR A 143 15.94 -2.21 -0.17
C THR A 143 16.87 -2.89 0.82
N LYS A 144 17.68 -3.84 0.35
CA LYS A 144 18.66 -4.57 1.16
C LYS A 144 18.01 -5.40 2.27
N LEU A 145 16.85 -5.98 1.98
CA LEU A 145 16.11 -6.86 2.90
C LEU A 145 16.54 -8.34 2.81
N GLN A 146 17.63 -8.65 2.10
CA GLN A 146 18.13 -10.02 2.03
C GLN A 146 18.52 -10.55 3.42
N ASN A 147 18.42 -11.86 3.60
CA ASN A 147 18.85 -12.59 4.81
C ASN A 147 18.04 -12.31 6.08
N LYS A 148 16.94 -11.56 5.99
CA LYS A 148 15.98 -11.39 7.10
C LYS A 148 14.69 -12.16 6.78
N LYS A 149 14.14 -12.76 7.83
CA LYS A 149 12.87 -13.49 7.78
C LYS A 149 11.78 -12.54 8.23
N PHE A 150 10.79 -12.33 7.35
CA PHE A 150 9.73 -11.36 7.58
C PHE A 150 8.39 -12.02 7.72
N TYR A 151 7.53 -11.32 8.44
CA TYR A 151 6.12 -11.60 8.52
C TYR A 151 5.34 -10.34 8.17
N PRO A 152 4.17 -10.48 7.55
CA PRO A 152 3.25 -9.37 7.37
C PRO A 152 2.73 -8.94 8.74
N MET A 153 2.68 -7.63 8.97
CA MET A 153 2.24 -7.06 10.24
C MET A 153 1.34 -5.85 10.04
N VAL A 154 0.44 -5.68 10.99
CA VAL A 154 -0.37 -4.46 11.13
C VAL A 154 -0.44 -4.05 12.59
N CYS A 155 -0.58 -2.75 12.85
CA CYS A 155 -0.82 -2.24 14.20
C CYS A 155 -1.84 -1.12 14.20
N SER A 156 -2.46 -0.90 15.36
CA SER A 156 -3.43 0.16 15.57
C SER A 156 -3.39 0.68 17.00
N THR A 157 -3.60 1.98 17.13
CA THR A 157 -3.90 2.67 18.40
C THR A 157 -5.38 3.07 18.50
N ALA A 158 -6.15 2.91 17.42
CA ALA A 158 -7.53 3.34 17.35
C ALA A 158 -8.45 2.32 18.03
N ALA A 159 -9.34 2.81 18.89
CA ALA A 159 -10.42 2.01 19.46
C ALA A 159 -11.32 1.46 18.35
N LYS A 160 -11.91 0.27 18.55
CA LYS A 160 -12.90 -0.35 17.66
C LYS A 160 -12.50 -0.32 16.17
N SER A 161 -11.19 -0.43 15.91
CA SER A 161 -10.65 -0.35 14.56
C SER A 161 -10.44 -1.74 13.98
N SER A 162 -10.49 -1.89 12.66
CA SER A 162 -10.36 -3.18 12.03
C SER A 162 -9.68 -3.11 10.66
N MET A 163 -8.90 -4.15 10.38
CA MET A 163 -8.20 -4.36 9.12
C MET A 163 -8.40 -5.79 8.64
N LYS A 164 -8.47 -6.00 7.33
CA LYS A 164 -8.74 -7.33 6.75
C LYS A 164 -7.76 -7.68 5.64
N VAL A 165 -7.20 -8.88 5.69
CA VAL A 165 -6.49 -9.48 4.56
C VAL A 165 -7.52 -9.88 3.50
N ILE A 166 -7.47 -9.22 2.34
CA ILE A 166 -8.36 -9.53 1.22
C ILE A 166 -7.67 -10.35 0.12
N ARG A 167 -6.33 -10.36 0.11
CA ARG A 167 -5.50 -11.18 -0.76
C ARG A 167 -4.18 -11.51 -0.07
N SER A 168 -3.69 -12.73 -0.28
CA SER A 168 -2.35 -13.16 0.11
C SER A 168 -1.92 -14.27 -0.86
N CYS A 169 -0.82 -14.04 -1.58
CA CYS A 169 -0.26 -14.94 -2.57
C CYS A 169 1.27 -14.90 -2.55
N ALA A 170 1.87 -16.05 -2.88
CA ALA A 170 3.31 -16.21 -3.02
C ALA A 170 3.63 -16.85 -4.38
N SER A 171 4.81 -16.57 -4.92
CA SER A 171 5.30 -17.19 -6.15
C SER A 171 6.82 -17.33 -6.11
N CYS A 172 7.36 -18.43 -6.62
CA CYS A 172 8.81 -18.58 -6.75
C CYS A 172 9.35 -17.59 -7.79
N THR A 173 10.53 -17.03 -7.52
CA THR A 173 11.27 -16.27 -8.52
C THR A 173 11.73 -17.22 -9.63
N SER A 174 11.12 -17.12 -10.80
CA SER A 174 11.38 -17.97 -11.96
C SER A 174 11.46 -17.13 -13.22
N LEU A 175 12.03 -17.67 -14.30
CA LEU A 175 12.01 -16.98 -15.60
C LEU A 175 10.58 -16.64 -16.03
N GLN A 176 9.61 -17.54 -15.78
CA GLN A 176 8.19 -17.27 -16.06
C GLN A 176 7.68 -16.05 -15.29
N TYR A 177 7.98 -15.97 -13.99
CA TYR A 177 7.64 -14.79 -13.18
C TYR A 177 8.30 -13.52 -13.73
N LEU A 178 9.61 -13.56 -14.01
CA LEU A 178 10.37 -12.42 -14.49
C LEU A 178 9.83 -11.90 -15.83
N CYS A 179 9.48 -12.81 -16.75
CA CYS A 179 8.83 -12.45 -18.00
C CYS A 179 7.46 -11.79 -17.78
N CYS A 180 6.62 -12.36 -16.90
CA CYS A 180 5.30 -11.78 -16.59
C CYS A 180 5.41 -10.40 -15.94
N TYR A 181 6.34 -10.25 -15.00
CA TYR A 181 6.64 -8.99 -14.33
C TYR A 181 7.12 -7.94 -15.35
N ARG A 182 8.06 -8.33 -16.23
CA ARG A 182 8.55 -7.44 -17.28
C ARG A 182 7.46 -7.05 -18.27
N LEU A 183 6.62 -7.99 -18.70
CA LEU A 183 5.48 -7.72 -19.57
C LEU A 183 4.54 -6.70 -18.93
N ARG A 184 4.26 -6.84 -17.63
CA ARG A 184 3.39 -5.89 -16.94
C ARG A 184 3.97 -4.48 -16.92
N GLN A 185 5.28 -4.32 -16.74
CA GLN A 185 5.95 -3.02 -16.79
C GLN A 185 5.90 -2.34 -18.17
N LEU A 186 5.82 -3.13 -19.25
CA LEU A 186 5.78 -2.62 -20.62
C LEU A 186 4.38 -2.20 -21.07
N LEU A 187 3.33 -2.68 -20.40
CA LEU A 187 1.94 -2.38 -20.74
C LEU A 187 1.39 -1.18 -19.94
N PRO A 188 0.51 -0.37 -20.54
CA PRO A 188 -0.16 0.71 -19.82
C PRO A 188 -1.04 0.20 -18.67
N ASP A 189 -1.18 1.02 -17.63
CA ASP A 189 -1.86 0.62 -16.38
C ASP A 189 -3.36 0.31 -16.51
N TYR A 190 -4.01 0.75 -17.58
CA TYR A 190 -5.42 0.50 -17.84
C TYR A 190 -5.68 -0.73 -18.72
N VAL A 191 -4.62 -1.46 -19.09
CA VAL A 191 -4.71 -2.61 -19.99
C VAL A 191 -4.61 -3.90 -19.20
N ASP A 192 -5.56 -4.81 -19.42
CA ASP A 192 -5.42 -6.18 -18.95
C ASP A 192 -4.41 -6.92 -19.82
N THR A 193 -3.30 -7.33 -19.20
CA THR A 193 -2.19 -8.02 -19.86
C THR A 193 -2.64 -9.32 -20.54
N LEU A 194 -3.55 -10.07 -19.93
CA LEU A 194 -3.99 -11.37 -20.45
C LEU A 194 -4.97 -11.23 -21.61
N GLU A 195 -5.68 -10.11 -21.70
CA GLU A 195 -6.60 -9.85 -22.82
C GLU A 195 -5.85 -9.38 -24.06
N VAL A 196 -4.84 -8.52 -23.92
CA VAL A 196 -4.12 -7.93 -25.06
C VAL A 196 -3.12 -8.87 -25.71
N LEU A 197 -2.49 -9.75 -24.94
CA LEU A 197 -1.49 -10.65 -25.52
C LEU A 197 -2.16 -11.79 -26.32
N PRO A 198 -1.66 -12.12 -27.52
CA PRO A 198 -2.19 -13.21 -28.36
C PRO A 198 -1.72 -14.58 -27.83
N LEU A 199 -2.07 -14.88 -26.58
CA LEU A 199 -1.71 -16.13 -25.91
C LEU A 199 -2.79 -17.20 -26.13
N PRO A 200 -2.42 -18.48 -26.29
CA PRO A 200 -3.38 -19.58 -26.32
C PRO A 200 -4.26 -19.59 -25.05
N PRO A 201 -5.57 -19.93 -25.15
CA PRO A 201 -6.49 -19.89 -23.99
C PRO A 201 -6.00 -20.69 -22.78
N GLY A 202 -5.39 -21.87 -23.01
CA GLY A 202 -4.82 -22.68 -21.94
C GLY A 202 -3.69 -21.97 -21.20
N LEU A 203 -2.82 -21.26 -21.92
CA LEU A 203 -1.74 -20.48 -21.30
C LEU A 203 -2.28 -19.27 -20.54
N LYS A 204 -3.29 -18.57 -21.08
CA LYS A 204 -3.97 -17.48 -20.37
C LYS A 204 -4.51 -17.96 -19.02
N GLN A 205 -5.20 -19.10 -19.01
CA GLN A 205 -5.75 -19.68 -17.78
C GLN A 205 -4.66 -20.06 -16.77
N VAL A 206 -3.55 -20.66 -17.22
CA VAL A 206 -2.43 -21.00 -16.34
C VAL A 206 -1.78 -19.76 -15.75
N LEU A 207 -1.53 -18.73 -16.56
CA LEU A 207 -0.94 -17.47 -16.10
C LEU A 207 -1.87 -16.72 -15.15
N HIS A 208 -3.17 -16.67 -15.44
CA HIS A 208 -4.16 -16.09 -14.54
C HIS A 208 -4.13 -16.77 -13.16
N ASN A 209 -4.14 -18.10 -13.14
CA ASN A 209 -4.21 -18.85 -11.89
C ASN A 209 -2.93 -18.77 -11.06
N LYS A 210 -1.75 -18.76 -11.71
CA LYS A 210 -0.47 -18.76 -11.00
C LYS A 210 0.09 -17.37 -10.74
N LEU A 211 -0.06 -16.45 -11.69
CA LEU A 211 0.62 -15.15 -11.74
C LEU A 211 -0.34 -13.99 -12.06
N GLY A 212 -1.65 -14.19 -11.99
CA GLY A 212 -2.64 -13.14 -12.26
C GLY A 212 -2.46 -11.91 -11.38
N TRP A 213 -1.96 -12.08 -10.16
CA TRP A 213 -1.62 -10.96 -9.26
C TRP A 213 -0.46 -10.10 -9.80
N VAL A 214 0.51 -10.69 -10.48
CA VAL A 214 1.64 -9.98 -11.13
C VAL A 214 1.12 -9.21 -12.33
N LEU A 215 0.30 -9.86 -13.15
CA LEU A 215 -0.24 -9.30 -14.39
C LEU A 215 -1.32 -8.24 -14.17
N SER A 216 -1.90 -8.20 -12.97
CA SER A 216 -2.83 -7.15 -12.53
C SER A 216 -2.21 -6.13 -11.59
N MET A 217 -0.91 -6.25 -11.28
CA MET A 217 -0.19 -5.27 -10.48
C MET A 217 -0.27 -3.90 -11.16
N ASN A 218 -0.48 -2.80 -10.44
CA ASN A 218 -0.69 -1.46 -11.01
C ASN A 218 -1.93 -1.28 -11.90
N TYR A 219 -2.78 -2.29 -12.06
CA TYR A 219 -3.94 -2.17 -12.92
C TYR A 219 -4.96 -1.17 -12.35
N SER A 220 -5.33 -0.19 -13.17
CA SER A 220 -6.27 0.87 -12.89
C SER A 220 -7.43 0.81 -13.86
N THR A 221 -8.66 0.67 -13.36
CA THR A 221 -9.87 0.73 -14.21
C THR A 221 -10.19 2.14 -14.71
N SER A 222 -9.55 3.18 -14.17
CA SER A 222 -9.69 4.55 -14.67
C SER A 222 -8.81 4.76 -15.91
N LYS A 223 -9.43 4.88 -17.10
CA LYS A 223 -8.75 5.44 -18.27
C LYS A 223 -8.34 6.89 -17.96
N PRO A 224 -7.14 7.34 -18.33
CA PRO A 224 -6.81 8.76 -18.24
C PRO A 224 -7.78 9.53 -19.14
N SER A 225 -8.45 10.54 -18.59
CA SER A 225 -9.24 11.48 -19.37
C SER A 225 -8.29 12.22 -20.32
N SER A 226 -8.46 12.04 -21.63
CA SER A 226 -7.80 12.87 -22.63
C SER A 226 -8.22 14.32 -22.42
N SER A 227 -7.31 15.16 -21.93
CA SER A 227 -7.49 16.61 -21.99
C SER A 227 -7.43 17.01 -23.45
N SER A 228 -8.60 17.17 -24.08
CA SER A 228 -8.71 17.78 -25.40
C SER A 228 -8.34 19.25 -25.26
N SER A 229 -7.14 19.61 -25.72
CA SER A 229 -6.79 20.98 -26.07
C SER A 229 -7.70 21.40 -27.22
N SER A 230 -8.82 22.05 -26.89
CA SER A 230 -9.59 22.83 -27.87
C SER A 230 -8.80 24.11 -28.15
N GLY A 231 -7.93 24.03 -29.15
CA GLY A 231 -7.47 25.21 -29.87
C GLY A 231 -8.69 25.87 -30.49
N SER A 232 -8.94 27.12 -30.11
CA SER A 232 -9.84 28.01 -30.83
C SER A 232 -8.99 29.18 -31.27
N ASP A 233 -8.48 29.06 -32.49
CA ASP A 233 -8.01 30.20 -33.27
C ASP A 233 -9.24 31.00 -33.73
N SER A 234 -9.25 32.29 -33.44
CA SER A 234 -9.97 33.28 -34.24
C SER A 234 -9.31 34.65 -34.01
N ASP A 235 -8.73 35.13 -35.10
CA ASP A 235 -8.07 36.42 -35.31
C ASP A 235 -8.91 37.63 -34.88
N SER A 236 -8.24 38.72 -34.47
CA SER A 236 -8.33 40.01 -35.19
C SER A 236 -7.55 41.17 -34.53
N SER A 237 -6.66 41.76 -35.34
CA SER A 237 -6.30 43.19 -35.48
C SER A 237 -5.69 44.01 -34.32
N CYS A 238 -4.39 44.30 -34.53
CA CYS A 238 -3.68 45.58 -34.44
C CYS A 238 -4.32 46.83 -33.79
N GLY A 239 -3.52 47.51 -32.97
CA GLY A 239 -3.68 48.92 -32.61
C GLY A 239 -2.77 49.34 -31.46
N SER A 240 -1.58 49.86 -31.79
CA SER A 240 -0.74 50.61 -30.87
C SER A 240 -1.40 51.95 -30.54
N ASP A 241 -1.38 52.38 -29.28
CA ASP A 241 -1.05 53.76 -28.92
C ASP A 241 -0.86 53.92 -27.40
N ALA A 242 0.16 54.73 -27.08
CA ALA A 242 0.47 55.20 -25.74
C ALA A 242 -0.36 56.45 -25.41
N GLU A 243 -0.80 56.59 -24.16
CA GLU A 243 -0.55 57.78 -23.31
C GLU A 243 -1.40 57.82 -22.03
N ALA A 244 -0.81 58.51 -21.04
CA ALA A 244 -1.45 59.31 -19.99
C ALA A 244 -2.21 58.63 -18.82
N CYS A 245 -1.47 58.54 -17.70
CA CYS A 245 -1.73 59.28 -16.45
C CYS A 245 -3.21 59.46 -15.99
N GLN A 246 -3.57 58.85 -14.86
CA GLN A 246 -4.11 59.61 -13.71
C GLN A 246 -4.20 58.79 -12.41
N ARG A 247 -3.70 59.42 -11.34
CA ARG A 247 -3.87 59.07 -9.93
C ARG A 247 -5.34 59.06 -9.51
N LYS A 248 -5.73 58.16 -8.60
CA LYS A 248 -6.56 58.40 -7.38
C LYS A 248 -6.82 57.06 -6.68
N ARG A 249 -6.22 56.80 -5.51
CA ARG A 249 -6.61 57.19 -4.13
C ARG A 249 -7.44 56.09 -3.46
N CYS A 250 -6.92 55.66 -2.31
CA CYS A 250 -7.44 54.65 -1.38
C CYS A 250 -8.91 54.85 -0.98
N ARG A 251 -9.58 53.75 -0.62
CA ARG A 251 -10.38 53.72 0.62
C ARG A 251 -10.50 52.30 1.19
N ARG A 252 -10.08 52.16 2.44
CA ARG A 252 -10.50 51.09 3.37
C ARG A 252 -11.95 51.33 3.78
N THR A 253 -12.67 50.24 3.99
CA THR A 253 -13.50 49.98 5.17
C THR A 253 -13.23 48.55 5.58
#